data_AF-A0A9W9QYB9-F1
#
_entry.id   AF-A0A9W9QYB9-F1
#
_cell.length_a   1.000
_cell.length_b   1.000
_cell.length_c   1.000
_cell.angle_alpha   90.00
_cell.angle_beta   90.00
_cell.angle_gamma   90.00
#
_symmetry.space_group_name_H-M   'P 1'
#
loop_
_entity.id
_entity.type
_entity.pdbx_description
1 polymer ?
#
loop_
_entity_poly.entity_id
_entity_poly.type
_entity_poly.pdbx_seq_one_letter_code
_entity_poly.pdbx_strand_id
1 'polypeptide(L)'
;MDTTELPTHYNDWPTDKGYDPEYEQREPVELSVTGKIPAYAAGIVYRTGPGKSQVKADNGEILRLSHWFDGFSQTHRFEILAPDDTHPSPRVYYNSRFSTDDLIQNAIKTGTLDGVGFGQKRDPCKSILGKTQSEYVPKPTPSSKNIGVTLSINFPGLDKGQKDSVESTSRWNNSKGVQTLYAKTDYNALKKIDPVTLEPIGLASQADLHPELSGQLSASHSRSDPITGDMFNFNLTLGPACTYRVFQVSAATGETTILATFSATPAYLHSLLITQNHVILCVWNAHVNPLGMTGSFLDAILPTDPSQPAVWYVIDRKGGQGLIATYEGPAFFCFHTINAWLEPSEKGPQMDIVADIVRSDNCDLIKTLYYENLISSLDTAKEFQKNRDDSLRTSITRFRLPCVPQTPCGNVKKATVEWSACNSLSPELPTLNPNKGTSKHRYVYAVTFRGESTLTDGIMKFDCDTQEVRLWAFHGHSPGEAIFVADPEGSNEDDGVLLSVVLDGICGKSYLLCLDARDLSELGRANVDGVVGFGFHGQHVPADGGIPTGDY
;
A
#
# COMPACT_ATOMS: atom_id res chain seq x y z
N MET A 1 16.66 -38.16 19.76
CA MET A 1 16.82 -36.70 19.76
C MET A 1 17.33 -36.36 18.39
N ASP A 2 16.42 -36.01 17.49
CA ASP A 2 16.77 -35.61 16.14
C ASP A 2 17.33 -34.20 16.26
N THR A 3 18.66 -34.07 16.16
CA THR A 3 19.34 -32.78 16.14
C THR A 3 19.23 -32.22 14.73
N THR A 4 18.03 -31.80 14.35
CA THR A 4 17.87 -30.91 13.20
C THR A 4 18.50 -29.58 13.61
N GLU A 5 19.67 -29.28 13.04
CA GLU A 5 20.28 -27.95 13.17
C GLU A 5 19.22 -26.90 12.76
N LEU A 6 19.03 -25.90 13.62
CA LEU A 6 18.13 -24.80 13.29
C LEU A 6 18.60 -24.14 11.98
N PRO A 7 17.68 -23.78 11.07
CA PRO A 7 18.06 -23.17 9.81
C PRO A 7 18.87 -21.89 10.05
N THR A 8 19.97 -21.73 9.32
CA THR A 8 20.73 -20.47 9.32
C THR A 8 20.00 -19.44 8.48
N HIS A 9 19.87 -18.22 8.99
CA HIS A 9 19.21 -17.11 8.29
C HIS A 9 20.25 -16.16 7.67
N TYR A 10 19.90 -15.50 6.56
CA TYR A 10 20.71 -14.41 6.01
C TYR A 10 20.99 -13.36 7.10
N ASN A 11 22.26 -13.05 7.33
CA ASN A 11 22.75 -12.12 8.36
C ASN A 11 22.20 -12.35 9.78
N ASP A 12 21.85 -13.59 10.15
CA ASP A 12 21.22 -13.91 11.44
C ASP A 12 19.93 -13.10 11.69
N TRP A 13 19.18 -12.83 10.61
CA TRP A 13 17.96 -12.05 10.63
C TRP A 13 16.76 -12.91 10.21
N PRO A 14 16.07 -13.60 11.13
CA PRO A 14 14.96 -14.49 10.77
C PRO A 14 13.74 -13.71 10.28
N THR A 15 13.31 -13.97 9.05
CA THR A 15 12.11 -13.35 8.45
C THR A 15 11.01 -14.35 8.09
N ASP A 16 11.32 -15.65 8.08
CA ASP A 16 10.47 -16.71 7.53
C ASP A 16 9.03 -16.70 8.08
N LYS A 17 8.88 -16.55 9.40
CA LYS A 17 7.56 -16.54 10.05
C LYS A 17 6.68 -15.37 9.62
N GLY A 18 7.27 -14.26 9.17
CA GLY A 18 6.52 -13.12 8.65
C GLY A 18 5.87 -13.39 7.30
N TYR A 19 6.32 -14.40 6.55
CA TYR A 19 5.75 -14.80 5.25
C TYR A 19 4.71 -15.91 5.36
N ASP A 20 4.65 -16.61 6.50
CA ASP A 20 3.72 -17.72 6.72
C ASP A 20 3.24 -17.77 8.18
N PRO A 21 2.65 -16.69 8.74
CA PRO A 21 2.15 -16.73 10.11
C PRO A 21 1.01 -17.74 10.27
N GLU A 22 1.11 -18.56 11.31
CA GLU A 22 0.04 -19.48 11.72
C GLU A 22 -1.00 -18.81 12.64
N TYR A 23 -0.72 -17.57 13.08
CA TYR A 23 -1.50 -16.87 14.09
C TYR A 23 -2.69 -16.11 13.48
N GLU A 24 -3.90 -16.47 13.91
CA GLU A 24 -5.14 -15.74 13.66
C GLU A 24 -5.88 -15.57 14.99
N GLN A 25 -6.35 -14.34 15.26
CA GLN A 25 -7.07 -14.02 16.49
C GLN A 25 -8.39 -13.34 16.13
N ARG A 26 -9.48 -14.11 15.98
CA ARG A 26 -10.76 -13.57 15.46
C ARG A 26 -11.45 -12.61 16.43
N GLU A 27 -11.37 -12.89 17.72
CA GLU A 27 -11.96 -12.06 18.77
C GLU A 27 -10.93 -11.10 19.37
N PRO A 28 -11.29 -9.84 19.68
CA PRO A 28 -10.39 -8.89 20.31
C PRO A 28 -9.80 -9.42 21.62
N VAL A 29 -8.47 -9.42 21.72
CA VAL A 29 -7.71 -9.75 22.93
C VAL A 29 -6.90 -8.55 23.39
N GLU A 30 -6.87 -8.31 24.71
CA GLU A 30 -6.03 -7.25 25.28
C GLU A 30 -4.56 -7.66 25.26
N LEU A 31 -3.70 -6.76 24.78
CA LEU A 31 -2.27 -6.96 24.65
C LEU A 31 -1.52 -6.43 25.87
N SER A 32 -0.38 -7.05 26.17
CA SER A 32 0.56 -6.51 27.17
C SER A 32 1.28 -5.28 26.63
N VAL A 33 1.03 -4.12 27.24
CA VAL A 33 1.66 -2.84 26.89
C VAL A 33 2.87 -2.57 27.78
N THR A 34 3.96 -2.10 27.18
CA THR A 34 5.18 -1.64 27.86
C THR A 34 5.51 -0.22 27.39
N GLY A 35 6.09 0.60 28.26
CA GLY A 35 6.31 2.02 27.98
C GLY A 35 5.02 2.85 28.05
N LYS A 36 5.01 3.98 27.35
CA LYS A 36 3.93 4.97 27.37
C LYS A 36 3.53 5.37 25.95
N ILE A 37 2.49 4.71 25.43
CA ILE A 37 1.80 5.16 24.21
C ILE A 37 1.00 6.44 24.57
N PRO A 38 1.20 7.57 23.87
CA PRO A 38 0.48 8.81 24.18
C PRO A 38 -1.05 8.67 24.05
N ALA A 39 -1.80 9.39 24.89
CA ALA A 39 -3.25 9.32 24.88
C ALA A 39 -3.86 9.76 23.53
N TYR A 40 -3.26 10.73 22.85
CA TYR A 40 -3.72 11.18 21.53
C TYR A 40 -3.52 10.13 20.42
N ALA A 41 -2.72 9.09 20.65
CA ALA A 41 -2.58 7.98 19.71
C ALA A 41 -3.80 7.01 19.77
N ALA A 42 -4.70 7.20 20.73
CA ALA A 42 -5.95 6.43 20.83
C ALA A 42 -6.73 6.47 19.52
N GLY A 43 -7.31 5.33 19.16
CA GLY A 43 -7.90 5.12 17.83
C GLY A 43 -7.82 3.67 17.40
N ILE A 44 -7.99 3.44 16.10
CA ILE A 44 -7.87 2.11 15.50
C ILE A 44 -6.79 2.13 14.43
N VAL A 45 -5.82 1.22 14.55
CA VAL A 45 -4.85 0.93 13.49
C VAL A 45 -5.30 -0.32 12.75
N TYR A 46 -5.58 -0.19 11.46
CA TYR A 46 -5.76 -1.32 10.56
C TYR A 46 -4.48 -1.60 9.80
N ARG A 47 -4.18 -2.87 9.56
CA ARG A 47 -3.12 -3.33 8.65
C ARG A 47 -3.68 -4.42 7.74
N THR A 48 -3.21 -4.49 6.50
CA THR A 48 -3.57 -5.58 5.58
C THR A 48 -2.36 -6.03 4.75
N GLY A 49 -2.42 -7.26 4.28
CA GLY A 49 -1.48 -7.80 3.31
C GLY A 49 -1.36 -9.31 3.41
N PRO A 50 -0.32 -9.91 2.82
CA PRO A 50 -0.08 -11.34 2.82
C PRO A 50 0.07 -11.88 4.24
N GLY A 51 -0.79 -12.82 4.62
CA GLY A 51 -0.70 -13.56 5.87
C GLY A 51 -0.36 -15.03 5.69
N LYS A 52 -0.28 -15.56 4.47
CA LYS A 52 0.12 -16.97 4.25
C LYS A 52 0.72 -17.15 2.86
N SER A 53 1.83 -17.88 2.77
CA SER A 53 2.56 -18.11 1.50
C SER A 53 2.39 -19.52 0.97
N GLN A 54 1.85 -20.45 1.76
CA GLN A 54 1.66 -21.83 1.34
C GLN A 54 0.49 -22.51 2.06
N VAL A 55 -0.04 -23.57 1.46
CA VAL A 55 -1.14 -24.35 1.99
C VAL A 55 -0.87 -25.83 1.74
N LYS A 56 -1.10 -26.66 2.76
CA LYS A 56 -1.07 -28.12 2.62
C LYS A 56 -2.40 -28.60 2.08
N ALA A 57 -2.38 -29.25 0.92
CA ALA A 57 -3.55 -29.80 0.27
C ALA A 57 -3.95 -31.17 0.84
N ASP A 58 -5.20 -31.58 0.61
CA ASP A 58 -5.77 -32.85 1.08
C ASP A 58 -5.01 -34.07 0.51
N ASN A 59 -4.42 -33.92 -0.67
CA ASN A 59 -3.56 -34.95 -1.28
C ASN A 59 -2.16 -35.05 -0.61
N GLY A 60 -1.87 -34.20 0.39
CA GLY A 60 -0.61 -34.15 1.12
C GLY A 60 0.48 -33.27 0.49
N GLU A 61 0.29 -32.78 -0.75
CA GLU A 61 1.21 -31.84 -1.39
C GLU A 61 1.10 -30.44 -0.75
N ILE A 62 2.19 -29.67 -0.82
CA ILE A 62 2.18 -28.27 -0.37
C ILE A 62 2.11 -27.37 -1.59
N LEU A 63 0.99 -26.66 -1.73
CA LEU A 63 0.85 -25.59 -2.70
C LEU A 63 1.60 -24.37 -2.18
N ARG A 64 2.65 -23.96 -2.91
CA ARG A 64 3.45 -22.76 -2.59
C ARG A 64 3.14 -21.63 -3.53
N LEU A 65 2.91 -20.46 -2.95
CA LEU A 65 2.84 -19.23 -3.69
C LEU A 65 4.25 -18.79 -4.08
N SER A 66 4.40 -18.23 -5.27
CA SER A 66 5.72 -17.84 -5.78
C SER A 66 6.10 -16.43 -5.32
N HIS A 67 5.14 -15.50 -5.37
CA HIS A 67 5.39 -14.07 -5.19
C HIS A 67 4.70 -13.55 -3.94
N TRP A 68 5.34 -12.61 -3.22
CA TRP A 68 4.79 -12.05 -1.99
C TRP A 68 3.38 -11.46 -2.19
N PHE A 69 3.16 -10.78 -3.32
CA PHE A 69 1.87 -10.17 -3.68
C PHE A 69 0.74 -11.18 -3.96
N ASP A 70 1.05 -12.48 -4.12
CA ASP A 70 0.03 -13.52 -4.26
C ASP A 70 -0.44 -14.09 -2.92
N GLY A 71 0.27 -13.77 -1.83
CA GLY A 71 0.00 -14.30 -0.50
C GLY A 71 -1.45 -14.10 -0.05
N PHE A 72 -2.01 -15.08 0.65
CA PHE A 72 -3.39 -15.05 1.11
C PHE A 72 -3.60 -13.89 2.09
N SER A 73 -4.47 -12.93 1.75
CA SER A 73 -4.58 -11.68 2.50
C SER A 73 -5.18 -11.87 3.90
N GLN A 74 -4.51 -11.32 4.91
CA GLN A 74 -4.96 -11.20 6.29
C GLN A 74 -5.07 -9.72 6.66
N THR A 75 -6.12 -9.37 7.40
CA THR A 75 -6.33 -8.04 7.95
C THR A 75 -6.15 -8.08 9.47
N HIS A 76 -5.54 -7.04 10.03
CA HIS A 76 -5.26 -6.89 11.44
C HIS A 76 -5.83 -5.57 11.95
N ARG A 77 -6.29 -5.56 13.20
CA ARG A 77 -6.86 -4.40 13.89
C ARG A 77 -6.20 -4.28 15.25
N PHE A 78 -5.69 -3.09 15.56
CA PHE A 78 -5.23 -2.70 16.87
C PHE A 78 -6.10 -1.53 17.35
N GLU A 79 -6.85 -1.70 18.43
CA GLU A 79 -7.63 -0.65 19.05
C GLU A 79 -6.90 -0.13 20.28
N ILE A 80 -6.49 1.14 20.22
CA ILE A 80 -5.76 1.83 21.28
C ILE A 80 -6.76 2.66 22.06
N LEU A 81 -6.91 2.37 23.34
CA LEU A 81 -7.72 3.14 24.27
C LEU A 81 -6.82 4.06 25.09
N ALA A 82 -7.20 5.34 25.15
CA ALA A 82 -6.53 6.31 26.01
C ALA A 82 -6.66 5.91 27.49
N PRO A 83 -5.70 6.30 28.34
CA PRO A 83 -5.87 6.20 29.79
C PRO A 83 -7.13 6.92 30.28
N ASP A 84 -7.78 6.37 31.30
CA ASP A 84 -8.90 6.97 32.02
C ASP A 84 -8.76 6.78 33.54
N ASP A 85 -9.74 7.27 34.32
CA ASP A 85 -9.72 7.19 35.79
C ASP A 85 -9.65 5.74 36.33
N THR A 86 -10.10 4.76 35.54
CA THR A 86 -10.11 3.34 35.90
C THR A 86 -8.87 2.60 35.38
N HIS A 87 -8.29 3.06 34.28
CA HIS A 87 -7.10 2.49 33.64
C HIS A 87 -6.08 3.60 33.36
N PRO A 88 -5.13 3.87 34.27
CA PRO A 88 -4.18 4.99 34.14
C PRO A 88 -3.09 4.76 33.08
N SER A 89 -3.09 3.60 32.42
CA SER A 89 -2.18 3.24 31.33
C SER A 89 -2.98 2.98 30.06
N PRO A 90 -2.42 3.26 28.87
CA PRO A 90 -3.08 2.96 27.60
C PRO A 90 -3.32 1.46 27.48
N ARG A 91 -4.45 1.09 26.90
CA ARG A 91 -4.82 -0.31 26.64
C ARG A 91 -4.85 -0.53 25.14
N VAL A 92 -4.41 -1.70 24.70
CA VAL A 92 -4.41 -2.05 23.28
C VAL A 92 -5.09 -3.40 23.10
N TYR A 93 -6.09 -3.45 22.25
CA TYR A 93 -6.77 -4.67 21.84
C TYR A 93 -6.36 -5.07 20.43
N TYR A 94 -6.26 -6.36 20.17
CA TYR A 94 -5.89 -6.90 18.87
C TYR A 94 -6.84 -7.98 18.40
N ASN A 95 -7.15 -7.96 17.10
CA ASN A 95 -7.73 -9.08 16.38
C ASN A 95 -7.24 -9.10 14.92
N SER A 96 -7.28 -10.27 14.30
CA SER A 96 -6.96 -10.48 12.89
C SER A 96 -7.86 -11.52 12.26
N ARG A 97 -8.02 -11.43 10.94
CA ARG A 97 -8.78 -12.40 10.16
C ARG A 97 -8.24 -12.54 8.75
N PHE A 98 -8.14 -13.78 8.27
CA PHE A 98 -7.92 -14.03 6.85
C PHE A 98 -9.14 -13.58 6.07
N SER A 99 -8.91 -12.71 5.08
CA SER A 99 -9.97 -12.24 4.18
C SER A 99 -10.19 -13.21 3.02
N THR A 100 -9.51 -14.37 3.02
CA THR A 100 -9.41 -15.32 1.91
C THR A 100 -9.73 -16.76 2.30
N ASP A 101 -10.54 -16.98 3.34
CA ASP A 101 -10.86 -18.30 3.87
C ASP A 101 -11.35 -19.28 2.79
N ASP A 102 -12.33 -18.91 1.96
CA ASP A 102 -12.85 -19.78 0.90
C ASP A 102 -11.79 -20.09 -0.17
N LEU A 103 -10.91 -19.12 -0.49
CA LEU A 103 -9.82 -19.34 -1.42
C LEU A 103 -8.78 -20.32 -0.86
N ILE A 104 -8.46 -20.21 0.43
CA ILE A 104 -7.58 -21.15 1.14
C ILE A 104 -8.21 -22.54 1.16
N GLN A 105 -9.50 -22.66 1.50
CA GLN A 105 -10.20 -23.95 1.51
C GLN A 105 -10.26 -24.59 0.13
N ASN A 106 -10.45 -23.80 -0.93
CA ASN A 106 -10.35 -24.31 -2.29
C ASN A 106 -8.95 -24.86 -2.58
N ALA A 107 -7.89 -24.11 -2.23
CA ALA A 107 -6.51 -24.54 -2.40
C ALA A 107 -6.18 -25.81 -1.60
N ILE A 108 -6.70 -25.96 -0.38
CA ILE A 108 -6.57 -27.19 0.42
C ILE A 108 -7.21 -28.36 -0.34
N LYS A 109 -8.43 -28.18 -0.84
CA LYS A 109 -9.20 -29.25 -1.48
C LYS A 109 -8.63 -29.68 -2.83
N THR A 110 -8.19 -28.73 -3.65
CA THR A 110 -7.78 -28.99 -5.05
C THR A 110 -6.28 -29.15 -5.23
N GLY A 111 -5.48 -28.61 -4.30
CA GLY A 111 -4.03 -28.49 -4.46
C GLY A 111 -3.61 -27.47 -5.52
N THR A 112 -4.53 -26.63 -6.00
CA THR A 112 -4.29 -25.63 -7.05
C THR A 112 -5.00 -24.32 -6.73
N LEU A 113 -4.58 -23.23 -7.38
CA LEU A 113 -5.32 -21.97 -7.40
C LEU A 113 -5.80 -21.68 -8.83
N ASP A 114 -7.10 -21.40 -8.94
CA ASP A 114 -7.71 -20.98 -10.19
C ASP A 114 -7.47 -19.49 -10.43
N GLY A 115 -7.33 -19.10 -11.70
CA GLY A 115 -7.14 -17.71 -12.09
C GLY A 115 -5.69 -17.21 -12.01
N VAL A 116 -5.41 -16.13 -12.75
CA VAL A 116 -4.07 -15.56 -12.89
C VAL A 116 -3.75 -14.71 -11.66
N GLY A 117 -2.69 -15.06 -10.95
CA GLY A 117 -2.14 -14.25 -9.85
C GLY A 117 -1.22 -13.13 -10.36
N PHE A 118 -0.71 -12.32 -9.44
CA PHE A 118 0.24 -11.27 -9.73
C PHE A 118 1.55 -11.84 -10.28
N GLY A 119 2.21 -12.75 -9.55
CA GLY A 119 3.53 -13.29 -9.90
C GLY A 119 3.62 -14.82 -9.83
N GLN A 120 2.52 -15.53 -9.63
CA GLN A 120 2.51 -16.98 -9.43
C GLN A 120 3.14 -17.73 -10.61
N LYS A 121 4.25 -18.44 -10.36
CA LYS A 121 4.87 -19.32 -11.36
C LYS A 121 3.94 -20.51 -11.58
N ARG A 122 3.66 -20.85 -12.85
CA ARG A 122 2.84 -22.01 -13.23
C ARG A 122 3.69 -23.00 -14.01
N ASP A 123 3.49 -24.28 -13.73
CA ASP A 123 4.06 -25.36 -14.54
C ASP A 123 3.24 -25.51 -15.85
N PRO A 124 3.85 -25.26 -17.03
CA PRO A 124 3.17 -25.41 -18.32
C PRO A 124 2.60 -26.82 -18.52
N CYS A 125 3.26 -27.86 -18.01
CA CYS A 125 2.86 -29.26 -18.21
C CYS A 125 1.58 -29.62 -17.45
N LYS A 126 1.33 -29.02 -16.28
CA LYS A 126 0.06 -29.18 -15.53
C LYS A 126 -1.10 -28.42 -16.18
N SER A 127 -0.83 -27.35 -16.93
CA SER A 127 -1.87 -26.53 -17.58
C SER A 127 -2.53 -27.18 -18.82
N ILE A 128 -1.82 -28.10 -19.48
CA ILE A 128 -2.25 -28.74 -20.74
C ILE A 128 -3.16 -29.96 -20.48
N LEU A 129 -3.06 -30.60 -19.32
CA LEU A 129 -3.78 -31.84 -18.98
C LEU A 129 -5.19 -31.64 -18.38
N GLY A 130 -5.61 -30.40 -18.10
CA GLY A 130 -6.88 -30.12 -17.40
C GLY A 130 -8.07 -29.69 -18.27
N LYS A 131 -7.91 -29.53 -19.59
CA LYS A 131 -8.99 -28.98 -20.45
C LYS A 131 -9.98 -30.04 -20.93
N THR A 132 -10.75 -30.62 -20.02
CA THR A 132 -12.11 -31.14 -20.31
C THR A 132 -12.85 -31.41 -19.00
N GLN A 133 -13.42 -30.38 -18.39
CA GLN A 133 -14.66 -30.50 -17.61
C GLN A 133 -15.27 -29.11 -17.45
N SER A 134 -16.48 -28.94 -17.98
CA SER A 134 -17.32 -27.78 -17.72
C SER A 134 -17.83 -27.88 -16.28
N GLU A 135 -16.99 -27.52 -15.32
CA GLU A 135 -17.38 -27.45 -13.92
C GLU A 135 -18.18 -26.16 -13.68
N TYR A 136 -19.25 -26.30 -12.90
CA TYR A 136 -20.01 -25.19 -12.37
C TYR A 136 -19.07 -24.29 -11.57
N VAL A 137 -18.82 -23.07 -12.04
CA VAL A 137 -18.07 -22.05 -11.28
C VAL A 137 -19.05 -21.43 -10.29
N PRO A 138 -18.90 -21.64 -8.96
CA PRO A 138 -19.76 -21.01 -7.98
C PRO A 138 -19.65 -19.49 -8.09
N LYS A 139 -20.73 -18.77 -7.74
CA LYS A 139 -20.63 -17.31 -7.60
C LYS A 139 -19.53 -16.98 -6.58
N PRO A 140 -18.66 -16.00 -6.87
CA PRO A 140 -17.59 -15.65 -5.95
C PRO A 140 -18.17 -15.17 -4.63
N THR A 141 -17.60 -15.64 -3.53
CA THR A 141 -17.89 -15.14 -2.19
C THR A 141 -16.91 -14.00 -1.86
N PRO A 142 -17.20 -13.16 -0.85
CA PRO A 142 -16.26 -12.15 -0.39
C PRO A 142 -14.88 -12.69 -0.03
N SER A 143 -14.80 -13.94 0.45
CA SER A 143 -13.53 -14.57 0.83
C SER A 143 -12.90 -15.46 -0.26
N SER A 144 -13.52 -15.58 -1.43
CA SER A 144 -12.94 -16.31 -2.57
C SER A 144 -12.03 -15.43 -3.46
N LYS A 145 -11.80 -14.17 -3.09
CA LYS A 145 -10.99 -13.20 -3.87
C LYS A 145 -9.85 -12.65 -3.01
N ASN A 146 -8.63 -12.66 -3.53
CA ASN A 146 -7.49 -12.09 -2.84
C ASN A 146 -7.39 -10.57 -3.12
N ILE A 147 -7.93 -9.78 -2.19
CA ILE A 147 -7.95 -8.31 -2.24
C ILE A 147 -7.57 -7.85 -0.84
N GLY A 148 -6.39 -7.25 -0.68
CA GLY A 148 -5.83 -6.93 0.63
C GLY A 148 -4.54 -6.12 0.58
N VAL A 149 -4.36 -5.26 -0.43
CA VAL A 149 -3.17 -4.43 -0.60
C VAL A 149 -3.24 -3.18 0.29
N THR A 150 -4.31 -2.41 0.14
CA THR A 150 -4.58 -1.19 0.93
C THR A 150 -6.00 -1.26 1.50
N LEU A 151 -6.28 -0.41 2.49
CA LEU A 151 -7.60 -0.24 3.11
C LEU A 151 -8.08 1.19 2.93
N SER A 152 -9.39 1.38 2.86
CA SER A 152 -10.04 2.69 2.97
C SER A 152 -11.21 2.59 3.93
N ILE A 153 -11.23 3.49 4.91
CA ILE A 153 -12.42 3.71 5.71
C ILE A 153 -13.44 4.55 4.93
N ASN A 154 -14.72 4.30 5.22
CA ASN A 154 -15.86 5.09 4.74
C ASN A 154 -15.75 5.40 3.24
N PHE A 155 -15.51 4.36 2.44
CA PHE A 155 -15.26 4.50 1.01
C PHE A 155 -16.49 5.16 0.34
N PRO A 156 -16.33 6.30 -0.34
CA PRO A 156 -17.48 7.03 -0.85
C PRO A 156 -18.14 6.30 -2.04
N GLY A 157 -19.46 6.42 -2.15
CA GLY A 157 -20.23 6.03 -3.35
C GLY A 157 -20.66 4.57 -3.49
N LEU A 158 -20.15 3.63 -2.68
CA LEU A 158 -20.54 2.20 -2.78
C LEU A 158 -21.75 1.82 -1.92
N ASP A 159 -21.97 2.50 -0.80
CA ASP A 159 -23.01 2.16 0.18
C ASP A 159 -24.26 3.06 0.07
N LYS A 160 -24.70 3.32 -1.18
CA LYS A 160 -25.88 4.15 -1.49
C LYS A 160 -27.16 3.50 -0.93
N GLY A 161 -27.50 3.79 0.33
CA GLY A 161 -28.69 3.25 0.99
C GLY A 161 -28.60 3.16 2.51
N GLN A 162 -27.40 3.18 3.11
CA GLN A 162 -27.20 3.17 4.56
C GLN A 162 -27.27 4.58 5.19
N LYS A 163 -28.11 5.48 4.67
CA LYS A 163 -28.34 6.82 5.25
C LYS A 163 -29.28 6.79 6.47
N ASP A 164 -29.17 5.77 7.32
CA ASP A 164 -29.85 5.81 8.60
C ASP A 164 -28.97 6.57 9.60
N SER A 165 -29.36 7.82 9.85
CA SER A 165 -29.27 8.51 11.15
C SER A 165 -28.04 9.32 11.59
N VAL A 166 -27.08 9.68 10.72
CA VAL A 166 -26.07 10.69 11.12
C VAL A 166 -25.94 11.82 10.10
N GLU A 167 -26.33 13.02 10.52
CA GLU A 167 -25.85 14.29 9.97
C GLU A 167 -24.33 14.38 10.15
N SER A 168 -23.55 13.67 9.33
CA SER A 168 -22.11 13.90 9.22
C SER A 168 -21.78 14.25 7.79
N THR A 169 -21.37 15.50 7.60
CA THR A 169 -20.95 16.08 6.31
C THR A 169 -19.49 15.79 5.98
N SER A 170 -18.76 15.06 6.84
CA SER A 170 -17.33 14.78 6.68
C SER A 170 -17.06 13.27 6.64
N ARG A 171 -16.35 12.81 5.61
CA ARG A 171 -15.81 11.44 5.53
C ARG A 171 -14.78 11.19 6.64
N TRP A 172 -14.09 12.25 7.06
CA TRP A 172 -13.09 12.25 8.12
C TRP A 172 -13.80 12.38 9.47
N ASN A 173 -14.16 11.23 10.03
CA ASN A 173 -14.69 11.09 11.38
C ASN A 173 -13.68 10.36 12.26
N ASN A 174 -13.97 10.31 13.56
CA ASN A 174 -13.18 9.54 14.50
C ASN A 174 -13.44 8.03 14.38
N SER A 175 -12.78 7.23 15.22
CA SER A 175 -12.85 5.76 15.20
C SER A 175 -14.26 5.21 15.39
N LYS A 176 -15.12 5.91 16.13
CA LYS A 176 -16.54 5.57 16.30
C LYS A 176 -17.36 5.80 15.03
N GLY A 177 -16.86 6.62 14.11
CA GLY A 177 -17.46 6.94 12.82
C GLY A 177 -17.03 6.04 11.66
N VAL A 178 -16.28 4.96 11.91
CA VAL A 178 -15.96 3.96 10.88
C VAL A 178 -17.21 3.10 10.62
N GLN A 179 -17.88 3.37 9.50
CA GLN A 179 -19.07 2.64 9.08
C GLN A 179 -18.71 1.52 8.11
N THR A 180 -17.75 1.78 7.21
CA THR A 180 -17.32 0.81 6.21
C THR A 180 -15.81 0.75 6.11
N LEU A 181 -15.29 -0.44 5.81
CA LEU A 181 -13.88 -0.70 5.55
C LEU A 181 -13.78 -1.45 4.23
N TYR A 182 -13.03 -0.92 3.28
CA TYR A 182 -12.83 -1.54 1.96
C TYR A 182 -11.36 -1.86 1.73
N ALA A 183 -11.07 -3.13 1.48
CA ALA A 183 -9.78 -3.56 0.94
C ALA A 183 -9.73 -3.37 -0.57
N LYS A 184 -8.56 -2.95 -1.06
CA LYS A 184 -8.28 -2.64 -2.46
C LYS A 184 -7.06 -3.44 -2.95
N THR A 185 -6.90 -3.50 -4.26
CA THR A 185 -5.75 -4.08 -4.97
C THR A 185 -5.51 -3.27 -6.25
N ASP A 186 -4.50 -3.60 -7.05
CA ASP A 186 -4.17 -2.87 -8.29
C ASP A 186 -5.08 -3.25 -9.49
N TYR A 187 -6.27 -3.74 -9.17
CA TYR A 187 -7.35 -4.06 -10.09
C TYR A 187 -8.60 -3.26 -9.68
N ASN A 188 -9.60 -3.19 -10.55
CA ASN A 188 -10.84 -2.47 -10.25
C ASN A 188 -11.74 -3.12 -9.16
N ALA A 189 -11.30 -4.21 -8.53
CA ALA A 189 -12.06 -4.97 -7.55
C ALA A 189 -11.83 -4.46 -6.12
N LEU A 190 -12.90 -4.51 -5.32
CA LEU A 190 -12.96 -4.02 -3.95
C LEU A 190 -13.60 -5.09 -3.05
N LYS A 191 -13.19 -5.16 -1.79
CA LYS A 191 -13.76 -6.07 -0.80
C LYS A 191 -14.22 -5.29 0.42
N LYS A 192 -15.51 -5.37 0.74
CA LYS A 192 -16.06 -4.82 1.98
C LYS A 192 -15.73 -5.75 3.13
N ILE A 193 -15.19 -5.18 4.19
CA ILE A 193 -14.80 -5.86 5.43
C ILE A 193 -15.58 -5.23 6.57
N ASP A 194 -16.06 -6.06 7.51
CA ASP A 194 -16.61 -5.56 8.76
C ASP A 194 -15.50 -4.89 9.59
N PRO A 195 -15.63 -3.61 10.00
CA PRO A 195 -14.54 -2.87 10.63
C PRO A 195 -14.17 -3.38 12.03
N VAL A 196 -15.01 -4.20 12.68
CA VAL A 196 -14.74 -4.75 14.01
C VAL A 196 -14.29 -6.20 13.93
N THR A 197 -15.09 -7.06 13.28
CA THR A 197 -14.84 -8.50 13.22
C THR A 197 -13.84 -8.90 12.12
N LEU A 198 -13.54 -7.96 11.21
CA LEU A 198 -12.69 -8.15 10.04
C LEU A 198 -13.22 -9.23 9.07
N GLU A 199 -14.50 -9.58 9.18
CA GLU A 199 -15.15 -10.50 8.26
C GLU A 199 -15.27 -9.89 6.87
N PRO A 200 -14.89 -10.60 5.79
CA PRO A 200 -15.21 -10.17 4.45
C PRO A 200 -16.72 -10.32 4.20
N ILE A 201 -17.43 -9.20 4.07
CA ILE A 201 -18.91 -9.16 4.01
C ILE A 201 -19.47 -8.75 2.64
N GLY A 202 -18.61 -8.34 1.70
CA GLY A 202 -19.07 -7.97 0.36
C GLY A 202 -17.96 -7.85 -0.68
N LEU A 203 -18.34 -7.92 -1.94
CA LEU A 203 -17.50 -7.58 -3.09
C LEU A 203 -18.13 -6.40 -3.82
N ALA A 204 -17.29 -5.51 -4.32
CA ALA A 204 -17.66 -4.43 -5.20
C ALA A 204 -16.56 -4.22 -6.25
N SER A 205 -16.81 -3.31 -7.17
CA SER A 205 -15.86 -2.91 -8.20
C SER A 205 -16.05 -1.44 -8.54
N GLN A 206 -15.09 -0.88 -9.27
CA GLN A 206 -15.25 0.48 -9.79
C GLN A 206 -16.43 0.60 -10.77
N ALA A 207 -16.86 -0.49 -11.41
CA ALA A 207 -18.05 -0.47 -12.27
C ALA A 207 -19.35 -0.20 -11.47
N ASP A 208 -19.37 -0.52 -10.18
CA ASP A 208 -20.48 -0.19 -9.28
C ASP A 208 -20.51 1.31 -8.91
N LEU A 209 -19.35 1.99 -9.01
CA LEU A 209 -19.25 3.44 -8.86
C LEU A 209 -19.73 4.18 -10.12
N HIS A 210 -19.33 3.68 -11.28
CA HIS A 210 -19.70 4.23 -12.59
C HIS A 210 -19.49 3.17 -13.70
N PRO A 211 -20.46 2.99 -14.63
CA PRO A 211 -20.44 1.89 -15.61
C PRO A 211 -19.24 1.88 -16.56
N GLU A 212 -18.65 3.04 -16.84
CA GLU A 212 -17.44 3.14 -17.68
C GLU A 212 -16.15 2.69 -16.98
N LEU A 213 -16.14 2.50 -15.66
CA LEU A 213 -14.96 2.09 -14.89
C LEU A 213 -14.84 0.55 -14.82
N SER A 214 -15.03 -0.09 -15.98
CA SER A 214 -15.00 -1.55 -16.15
C SER A 214 -13.63 -2.07 -16.65
N GLY A 215 -12.64 -1.19 -16.80
CA GLY A 215 -11.26 -1.58 -17.10
C GLY A 215 -10.63 -2.40 -15.99
N GLN A 216 -9.62 -3.18 -16.35
CA GLN A 216 -9.04 -4.23 -15.52
C GLN A 216 -8.15 -3.68 -14.41
N LEU A 217 -7.34 -2.67 -14.71
CA LEU A 217 -6.30 -2.18 -13.80
C LEU A 217 -6.69 -0.86 -13.13
N SER A 218 -6.21 -0.65 -11.91
CA SER A 218 -6.36 0.58 -11.14
C SER A 218 -5.21 0.71 -10.13
N ALA A 219 -5.09 1.84 -9.43
CA ALA A 219 -4.20 1.94 -8.28
C ALA A 219 -4.90 1.41 -7.03
N SER A 220 -4.18 0.61 -6.24
CA SER A 220 -4.59 0.31 -4.86
C SER A 220 -4.50 1.56 -3.98
N HIS A 221 -3.54 2.46 -4.22
CA HIS A 221 -3.45 3.76 -3.55
C HIS A 221 -4.29 4.83 -4.26
N SER A 222 -5.62 4.75 -4.13
CA SER A 222 -6.47 5.91 -4.39
C SER A 222 -6.10 7.07 -3.46
N ARG A 223 -6.18 8.32 -3.93
CA ARG A 223 -5.92 9.50 -3.11
C ARG A 223 -7.20 10.19 -2.67
N SER A 224 -7.22 10.73 -1.47
CA SER A 224 -8.36 11.43 -0.90
C SER A 224 -7.99 12.85 -0.53
N ASP A 225 -8.89 13.78 -0.83
CA ASP A 225 -8.70 15.17 -0.47
C ASP A 225 -8.77 15.32 1.07
N PRO A 226 -7.72 15.85 1.72
CA PRO A 226 -7.70 15.99 3.18
C PRO A 226 -8.77 16.97 3.70
N ILE A 227 -9.33 17.83 2.84
CA ILE A 227 -10.36 18.80 3.20
C ILE A 227 -11.75 18.24 2.88
N THR A 228 -11.99 17.80 1.64
CA THR A 228 -13.36 17.42 1.21
C THR A 228 -13.70 15.95 1.45
N GLY A 229 -12.70 15.09 1.62
CA GLY A 229 -12.87 13.64 1.68
C GLY A 229 -13.08 12.96 0.33
N ASP A 230 -13.21 13.74 -0.76
CA ASP A 230 -13.40 13.19 -2.11
C ASP A 230 -12.23 12.28 -2.48
N MET A 231 -12.53 11.15 -3.13
CA MET A 231 -11.53 10.16 -3.53
C MET A 231 -11.24 10.26 -5.03
N PHE A 232 -9.98 10.09 -5.42
CA PHE A 232 -9.46 10.15 -6.78
C PHE A 232 -8.68 8.86 -7.09
N ASN A 233 -8.94 8.31 -8.26
CA ASN A 233 -8.22 7.15 -8.77
C ASN A 233 -8.28 7.15 -10.32
N PHE A 234 -7.70 6.13 -10.95
CA PHE A 234 -7.84 5.85 -12.37
C PHE A 234 -8.39 4.45 -12.60
N ASN A 235 -9.00 4.25 -13.75
CA ASN A 235 -9.34 2.94 -14.29
C ASN A 235 -8.68 2.79 -15.66
N LEU A 236 -8.00 1.67 -15.90
CA LEU A 236 -7.31 1.38 -17.16
C LEU A 236 -7.96 0.18 -17.85
N THR A 237 -8.52 0.42 -19.03
CA THR A 237 -8.97 -0.62 -19.95
C THR A 237 -7.80 -1.07 -20.81
N LEU A 238 -7.45 -2.35 -20.75
CA LEU A 238 -6.54 -3.00 -21.67
C LEU A 238 -7.31 -3.49 -22.90
N GLY A 239 -6.90 -3.06 -24.08
CA GLY A 239 -7.57 -3.39 -25.34
C GLY A 239 -6.78 -2.89 -26.56
N PRO A 240 -7.36 -2.96 -27.78
CA PRO A 240 -6.70 -2.49 -29.00
C PRO A 240 -6.21 -1.04 -28.90
N ALA A 241 -7.00 -0.19 -28.23
CA ALA A 241 -6.57 1.08 -27.69
C ALA A 241 -6.71 1.01 -26.17
N CYS A 242 -5.58 1.05 -25.45
CA CYS A 242 -5.60 1.11 -24.00
C CYS A 242 -6.07 2.50 -23.55
N THR A 243 -7.01 2.56 -22.62
CA THR A 243 -7.69 3.80 -22.23
C THR A 243 -7.65 3.99 -20.72
N TYR A 244 -7.11 5.13 -20.29
CA TYR A 244 -7.15 5.60 -18.91
C TYR A 244 -8.39 6.48 -18.70
N ARG A 245 -9.08 6.26 -17.58
CA ARG A 245 -10.16 7.10 -17.07
C ARG A 245 -9.80 7.55 -15.67
N VAL A 246 -9.42 8.82 -15.51
CA VAL A 246 -9.17 9.42 -14.20
C VAL A 246 -10.51 9.92 -13.65
N PHE A 247 -10.85 9.57 -12.43
CA PHE A 247 -12.17 9.85 -11.86
C PHE A 247 -12.10 10.34 -10.41
N GLN A 248 -13.17 11.00 -10.01
CA GLN A 248 -13.47 11.42 -8.65
C GLN A 248 -14.70 10.67 -8.15
N VAL A 249 -14.73 10.33 -6.86
CA VAL A 249 -15.94 9.98 -6.14
C VAL A 249 -16.16 11.00 -5.03
N SER A 250 -17.29 11.69 -5.06
CA SER A 250 -17.60 12.70 -4.06
C SER A 250 -17.87 12.05 -2.70
N ALA A 251 -17.20 12.52 -1.66
CA ALA A 251 -17.51 12.11 -0.29
C ALA A 251 -18.88 12.62 0.18
N ALA A 252 -19.27 13.83 -0.24
CA ALA A 252 -20.53 14.43 0.17
C ALA A 252 -21.75 13.78 -0.48
N THR A 253 -21.67 13.42 -1.77
CA THR A 253 -22.83 12.92 -2.52
C THR A 253 -22.74 11.42 -2.84
N GLY A 254 -21.55 10.84 -2.83
CA GLY A 254 -21.30 9.49 -3.34
C GLY A 254 -21.38 9.38 -4.87
N GLU A 255 -21.46 10.51 -5.58
CA GLU A 255 -21.47 10.53 -7.05
C GLU A 255 -20.07 10.41 -7.62
N THR A 256 -19.97 9.70 -8.74
CA THR A 256 -18.70 9.47 -9.44
C THR A 256 -18.67 10.32 -10.70
N THR A 257 -17.58 11.04 -10.92
CA THR A 257 -17.35 11.87 -12.11
C THR A 257 -16.06 11.45 -12.80
N ILE A 258 -16.12 11.19 -14.10
CA ILE A 258 -14.91 10.99 -14.92
C ILE A 258 -14.33 12.37 -15.23
N LEU A 259 -13.12 12.62 -14.73
CA LEU A 259 -12.41 13.88 -14.91
C LEU A 259 -11.73 13.94 -16.28
N ALA A 260 -11.11 12.83 -16.71
CA ALA A 260 -10.45 12.75 -18.00
C ALA A 260 -10.46 11.32 -18.55
N THR A 261 -10.57 11.21 -19.87
CA THR A 261 -10.44 9.95 -20.62
C THR A 261 -9.41 10.15 -21.72
N PHE A 262 -8.36 9.33 -21.76
CA PHE A 262 -7.32 9.42 -22.77
C PHE A 262 -6.65 8.07 -23.02
N SER A 263 -6.06 7.92 -24.21
CA SER A 263 -5.24 6.76 -24.54
C SER A 263 -3.77 7.05 -24.27
N ALA A 264 -3.08 6.08 -23.67
CA ALA A 264 -1.65 6.14 -23.41
C ALA A 264 -1.08 4.71 -23.33
N THR A 265 0.25 4.59 -23.27
CA THR A 265 0.90 3.31 -23.05
C THR A 265 0.38 2.69 -21.74
N PRO A 266 -0.18 1.47 -21.75
CA PRO A 266 -0.62 0.81 -20.53
C PRO A 266 0.61 0.51 -19.66
N ALA A 267 0.49 0.75 -18.36
CA ALA A 267 1.55 0.46 -17.39
C ALA A 267 0.94 -0.03 -16.08
N TYR A 268 1.74 -0.78 -15.32
CA TYR A 268 1.41 -1.11 -13.94
C TYR A 268 1.66 0.12 -13.04
N LEU A 269 0.56 0.75 -12.59
CA LEU A 269 0.58 1.95 -11.76
C LEU A 269 -0.07 1.66 -10.41
N HIS A 270 0.74 1.65 -9.36
CA HIS A 270 0.32 1.31 -8.01
C HIS A 270 -0.30 2.49 -7.24
N SER A 271 0.11 3.72 -7.57
CA SER A 271 -0.35 4.95 -6.91
C SER A 271 -0.45 6.14 -7.86
N LEU A 272 -1.04 7.23 -7.37
CA LEU A 272 -1.17 8.51 -8.08
C LEU A 272 -1.01 9.67 -7.09
N LEU A 273 -0.90 10.90 -7.59
CA LEU A 273 -0.74 12.10 -6.78
C LEU A 273 -1.94 13.03 -6.93
N ILE A 274 -2.20 13.83 -5.91
CA ILE A 274 -3.10 14.98 -5.98
C ILE A 274 -2.40 16.23 -5.45
N THR A 275 -2.78 17.37 -6.01
CA THR A 275 -2.60 18.68 -5.37
C THR A 275 -3.97 19.23 -5.00
N GLN A 276 -4.01 20.46 -4.47
CA GLN A 276 -5.27 21.16 -4.22
C GLN A 276 -6.16 21.27 -5.49
N ASN A 277 -5.54 21.36 -6.68
CA ASN A 277 -6.25 21.64 -7.93
C ASN A 277 -6.14 20.55 -8.99
N HIS A 278 -5.28 19.55 -8.81
CA HIS A 278 -4.97 18.57 -9.86
C HIS A 278 -4.94 17.13 -9.35
N VAL A 279 -5.32 16.18 -10.21
CA VAL A 279 -4.87 14.79 -10.13
C VAL A 279 -3.69 14.63 -11.07
N ILE A 280 -2.63 13.97 -10.64
CA ILE A 280 -1.45 13.69 -11.44
C ILE A 280 -1.28 12.18 -11.58
N LEU A 281 -1.35 11.69 -12.81
CA LEU A 281 -1.10 10.30 -13.15
C LEU A 281 0.22 10.22 -13.92
N CYS A 282 1.23 9.56 -13.35
CA CYS A 282 2.49 9.32 -14.04
C CYS A 282 2.53 7.91 -14.60
N VAL A 283 2.66 7.79 -15.92
CA VAL A 283 2.99 6.53 -16.60
C VAL A 283 4.50 6.35 -16.55
N TRP A 284 4.97 5.60 -15.55
CA TRP A 284 6.37 5.21 -15.38
C TRP A 284 6.69 3.89 -16.09
N ASN A 285 7.97 3.52 -16.12
CA ASN A 285 8.51 2.40 -16.90
C ASN A 285 8.23 1.03 -16.24
N ALA A 286 6.96 0.66 -16.21
CA ALA A 286 6.45 -0.69 -16.00
C ALA A 286 5.35 -0.97 -17.04
N HIS A 287 5.69 -0.75 -18.31
CA HIS A 287 4.75 -0.88 -19.42
C HIS A 287 4.21 -2.30 -19.53
N VAL A 288 2.93 -2.44 -19.85
CA VAL A 288 2.24 -3.74 -19.93
C VAL A 288 2.04 -4.11 -21.38
N ASN A 289 2.41 -5.33 -21.76
CA ASN A 289 1.97 -5.96 -23.00
C ASN A 289 0.67 -6.74 -22.74
N PRO A 290 -0.51 -6.28 -23.20
CA PRO A 290 -1.78 -6.95 -22.90
C PRO A 290 -1.88 -8.40 -23.41
N LEU A 291 -1.04 -8.78 -24.38
CA LEU A 291 -0.98 -10.14 -24.93
C LEU A 291 0.13 -11.00 -24.29
N GLY A 292 0.92 -10.44 -23.36
CA GLY A 292 2.10 -11.08 -22.78
C GLY A 292 1.83 -11.97 -21.56
N MET A 293 0.58 -12.07 -21.11
CA MET A 293 0.22 -12.84 -19.91
C MET A 293 0.26 -14.35 -20.19
N THR A 294 1.37 -15.01 -19.87
CA THR A 294 1.58 -16.44 -20.13
C THR A 294 1.32 -17.33 -18.90
N GLY A 295 1.62 -16.84 -17.69
CA GLY A 295 1.32 -17.53 -16.42
C GLY A 295 0.80 -16.61 -15.31
N SER A 296 1.31 -15.39 -15.25
CA SER A 296 1.04 -14.37 -14.22
C SER A 296 0.88 -12.97 -14.84
N PHE A 297 0.36 -12.00 -14.08
CA PHE A 297 0.33 -10.61 -14.53
C PHE A 297 1.74 -10.03 -14.72
N LEU A 298 2.70 -10.43 -13.89
CA LEU A 298 4.09 -9.98 -13.96
C LEU A 298 4.76 -10.32 -15.29
N ASP A 299 4.37 -11.43 -15.94
CA ASP A 299 4.87 -11.81 -17.28
C ASP A 299 4.48 -10.79 -18.37
N ALA A 300 3.40 -10.04 -18.13
CA ALA A 300 2.95 -8.99 -19.05
C ALA A 300 3.70 -7.66 -18.83
N ILE A 301 4.41 -7.47 -17.72
CA ILE A 301 5.19 -6.27 -17.45
C ILE A 301 6.51 -6.35 -18.22
N LEU A 302 6.70 -5.42 -19.14
CA LEU A 302 7.91 -5.30 -19.95
C LEU A 302 9.07 -4.78 -19.09
N PRO A 303 10.32 -5.20 -19.38
CA PRO A 303 11.49 -4.59 -18.79
C PRO A 303 11.51 -3.08 -18.99
N THR A 304 12.11 -2.36 -18.05
CA THR A 304 12.35 -0.92 -18.19
C THR A 304 13.13 -0.63 -19.48
N ASP A 305 12.64 0.30 -20.28
CA ASP A 305 13.32 0.82 -21.46
C ASP A 305 13.78 2.25 -21.16
N PRO A 306 15.06 2.48 -20.81
CA PRO A 306 15.56 3.81 -20.45
C PRO A 306 15.38 4.88 -21.55
N SER A 307 15.11 4.48 -22.80
CA SER A 307 14.82 5.41 -23.90
C SER A 307 13.39 5.95 -23.86
N GLN A 308 12.47 5.29 -23.16
CA GLN A 308 11.08 5.70 -23.03
C GLN A 308 10.90 6.61 -21.81
N PRO A 309 10.41 7.86 -21.99
CA PRO A 309 10.23 8.78 -20.88
C PRO A 309 9.13 8.29 -19.95
N ALA A 310 9.24 8.64 -18.66
CA ALA A 310 8.06 8.65 -17.80
C ALA A 310 7.15 9.82 -18.21
N VAL A 311 5.85 9.58 -18.38
CA VAL A 311 4.90 10.58 -18.88
C VAL A 311 3.90 10.96 -17.78
N TRP A 312 3.91 12.23 -17.39
CA TRP A 312 3.04 12.78 -16.35
C TRP A 312 1.85 13.48 -16.99
N TYR A 313 0.66 12.97 -16.72
CA TYR A 313 -0.63 13.55 -17.10
C TYR A 313 -1.16 14.37 -15.93
N VAL A 314 -1.44 15.65 -16.16
CA VAL A 314 -2.02 16.56 -15.16
C VAL A 314 -3.47 16.81 -15.52
N ILE A 315 -4.36 16.40 -14.63
CA ILE A 315 -5.81 16.47 -14.80
C ILE A 315 -6.36 17.52 -13.83
N ASP A 316 -7.16 18.44 -14.34
CA ASP A 316 -7.90 19.39 -13.51
C ASP A 316 -9.01 18.67 -12.73
N ARG A 317 -9.05 18.89 -11.41
CA ARG A 317 -10.08 18.31 -10.51
C ARG A 317 -11.02 19.35 -9.91
N LYS A 318 -10.97 20.62 -10.35
CA LYS A 318 -11.84 21.68 -9.84
C LYS A 318 -12.61 22.41 -10.95
N GLY A 319 -11.98 22.68 -12.09
CA GLY A 319 -12.52 23.52 -13.17
C GLY A 319 -13.20 22.77 -14.33
N GLY A 320 -13.28 21.44 -14.29
CA GLY A 320 -13.88 20.62 -15.35
C GLY A 320 -13.12 20.65 -16.69
N GLN A 321 -11.83 20.98 -16.69
CA GLN A 321 -11.01 21.12 -17.90
C GLN A 321 -10.41 19.79 -18.39
N GLY A 322 -10.52 18.72 -17.62
CA GLY A 322 -9.98 17.40 -17.94
C GLY A 322 -8.45 17.37 -18.00
N LEU A 323 -7.88 16.70 -18.99
CA LEU A 323 -6.42 16.63 -19.17
C LEU A 323 -5.88 18.00 -19.63
N ILE A 324 -5.18 18.70 -18.74
CA ILE A 324 -4.71 20.06 -18.99
C ILE A 324 -3.25 20.13 -19.46
N ALA A 325 -2.41 19.17 -19.08
CA ALA A 325 -1.01 19.14 -19.49
C ALA A 325 -0.39 17.74 -19.48
N THR A 326 0.64 17.58 -20.30
CA THR A 326 1.49 16.39 -20.37
C THR A 326 2.95 16.79 -20.21
N TYR A 327 3.68 16.08 -19.35
CA TYR A 327 5.12 16.27 -19.15
C TYR A 327 5.87 14.96 -19.39
N GLU A 328 7.07 15.04 -19.94
CA GLU A 328 8.01 13.92 -20.01
C GLU A 328 9.17 14.14 -19.04
N GLY A 329 9.51 13.11 -18.28
CA GLY A 329 10.68 13.07 -17.41
C GLY A 329 11.64 11.93 -17.78
N PRO A 330 12.73 11.76 -17.02
CA PRO A 330 13.59 10.58 -17.14
C PRO A 330 12.80 9.28 -16.96
N ALA A 331 13.29 8.18 -17.53
CA ALA A 331 12.76 6.84 -17.26
C ALA A 331 13.01 6.46 -15.79
N PHE A 332 12.00 5.89 -15.14
CA PHE A 332 12.07 5.35 -13.78
C PHE A 332 10.89 4.43 -13.51
N PHE A 333 10.90 3.74 -12.37
CA PHE A 333 9.76 3.01 -11.81
C PHE A 333 9.40 3.53 -10.41
N CYS A 334 8.13 3.43 -10.03
CA CYS A 334 7.62 3.88 -8.74
C CYS A 334 6.48 2.95 -8.28
N PHE A 335 6.55 2.47 -7.03
CA PHE A 335 5.36 1.96 -6.34
C PHE A 335 4.62 3.12 -5.67
N HIS A 336 5.31 3.79 -4.74
CA HIS A 336 4.69 4.75 -3.83
C HIS A 336 5.04 6.19 -4.15
N THR A 337 4.01 6.96 -4.45
CA THR A 337 4.08 8.42 -4.42
C THR A 337 3.98 8.93 -2.98
N ILE A 338 4.62 10.06 -2.68
CA ILE A 338 4.69 10.62 -1.31
C ILE A 338 3.69 11.75 -1.16
N ASN A 339 3.87 12.85 -1.90
CA ASN A 339 3.00 14.02 -1.85
C ASN A 339 3.22 14.91 -3.08
N ALA A 340 2.27 15.80 -3.37
CA ALA A 340 2.45 16.85 -4.36
C ALA A 340 1.76 18.15 -3.95
N TRP A 341 2.33 19.29 -4.30
CA TRP A 341 1.76 20.61 -4.03
C TRP A 341 2.07 21.61 -5.14
N LEU A 342 1.52 22.82 -5.02
CA LEU A 342 1.75 23.92 -5.95
C LEU A 342 2.72 24.93 -5.36
N GLU A 343 3.64 25.42 -6.18
CA GLU A 343 4.52 26.56 -5.88
C GLU A 343 4.48 27.58 -7.02
N PRO A 344 4.73 28.88 -6.77
CA PRO A 344 4.88 29.86 -7.85
C PRO A 344 5.98 29.43 -8.84
N SER A 345 5.73 29.56 -10.15
CA SER A 345 6.74 29.26 -11.16
C SER A 345 7.79 30.36 -11.23
N GLU A 346 9.06 29.98 -11.34
CA GLU A 346 10.14 30.91 -11.68
C GLU A 346 10.15 31.27 -13.18
N LYS A 347 9.43 30.49 -14.01
CA LYS A 347 9.47 30.58 -15.48
C LYS A 347 8.28 31.34 -16.07
N GLY A 348 7.34 31.80 -15.25
CA GLY A 348 6.15 32.50 -15.73
C GLY A 348 5.13 32.77 -14.63
N PRO A 349 3.96 33.35 -14.98
CA PRO A 349 2.91 33.69 -14.00
C PRO A 349 2.10 32.47 -13.52
N GLN A 350 2.35 31.28 -14.06
CA GLN A 350 1.67 30.04 -13.67
C GLN A 350 2.28 29.45 -12.38
N MET A 351 1.64 28.39 -11.86
CA MET A 351 2.19 27.58 -10.78
C MET A 351 2.99 26.40 -11.34
N ASP A 352 3.96 25.92 -10.59
CA ASP A 352 4.64 24.64 -10.78
C ASP A 352 4.00 23.59 -9.87
N ILE A 353 3.94 22.35 -10.33
CA ILE A 353 3.69 21.21 -9.44
C ILE A 353 5.04 20.70 -8.94
N VAL A 354 5.15 20.51 -7.63
CA VAL A 354 6.25 19.78 -7.00
C VAL A 354 5.70 18.44 -6.53
N ALA A 355 6.43 17.36 -6.80
CA ALA A 355 6.00 15.99 -6.53
C ALA A 355 7.13 15.16 -5.95
N ASP A 356 6.91 14.58 -4.78
CA ASP A 356 7.85 13.66 -4.13
C ASP A 356 7.36 12.23 -4.31
N ILE A 357 8.27 11.33 -4.67
CA ILE A 357 7.99 9.90 -4.90
C ILE A 357 9.14 9.03 -4.37
N VAL A 358 8.86 7.74 -4.16
CA VAL A 358 9.89 6.71 -4.00
C VAL A 358 10.21 6.14 -5.39
N ARG A 359 11.40 6.48 -5.88
CA ARG A 359 11.88 6.17 -7.22
C ARG A 359 12.85 4.99 -7.19
N SER A 360 12.65 4.03 -8.09
CA SER A 360 13.65 3.08 -8.56
C SER A 360 14.04 3.41 -10.01
N ASP A 361 15.27 3.09 -10.43
CA ASP A 361 15.70 3.32 -11.82
C ASP A 361 15.10 2.30 -12.80
N ASN A 362 14.61 1.16 -12.31
CA ASN A 362 13.95 0.14 -13.10
C ASN A 362 12.84 -0.59 -12.31
N CYS A 363 11.99 -1.31 -13.03
CA CYS A 363 10.90 -2.11 -12.46
C CYS A 363 11.32 -3.53 -12.04
N ASP A 364 12.61 -3.89 -12.11
CA ASP A 364 13.06 -5.23 -11.70
C ASP A 364 12.95 -5.45 -10.19
N LEU A 365 12.83 -4.37 -9.40
CA LEU A 365 12.45 -4.42 -7.99
C LEU A 365 11.22 -5.33 -7.76
N ILE A 366 10.23 -5.30 -8.66
CA ILE A 366 9.04 -6.16 -8.55
C ILE A 366 9.43 -7.64 -8.50
N LYS A 367 10.36 -8.07 -9.38
CA LYS A 367 10.83 -9.46 -9.45
C LYS A 367 11.70 -9.84 -8.26
N THR A 368 12.20 -8.89 -7.47
CA THR A 368 12.94 -9.24 -6.25
C THR A 368 12.01 -9.79 -5.15
N LEU A 369 10.70 -9.58 -5.27
CA LEU A 369 9.69 -9.92 -4.26
C LEU A 369 9.13 -11.36 -4.40
N TYR A 370 9.83 -12.23 -5.13
CA TYR A 370 9.59 -13.67 -5.06
C TYR A 370 10.01 -14.24 -3.70
N TYR A 371 9.22 -15.15 -3.12
CA TYR A 371 9.53 -15.76 -1.82
C TYR A 371 10.91 -16.45 -1.78
N GLU A 372 11.37 -16.99 -2.92
CA GLU A 372 12.71 -17.58 -3.05
C GLU A 372 13.85 -16.58 -2.80
N ASN A 373 13.60 -15.28 -2.93
CA ASN A 373 14.55 -14.20 -2.66
C ASN A 373 14.36 -13.57 -1.27
N LEU A 374 13.22 -13.84 -0.63
CA LEU A 374 12.74 -13.16 0.58
C LEU A 374 12.82 -14.03 1.85
N ILE A 375 12.59 -15.34 1.76
CA ILE A 375 12.61 -16.22 2.95
C ILE A 375 14.06 -16.42 3.39
N SER A 376 14.43 -15.81 4.51
CA SER A 376 15.83 -15.67 4.97
C SER A 376 16.59 -16.99 5.20
N SER A 377 15.89 -18.10 5.46
CA SER A 377 16.53 -19.41 5.61
C SER A 377 16.90 -20.07 4.28
N LEU A 378 16.30 -19.66 3.16
CA LEU A 378 16.54 -20.28 1.86
C LEU A 378 17.92 -19.91 1.32
N ASP A 379 18.62 -20.89 0.75
CA ASP A 379 19.92 -20.65 0.12
C ASP A 379 19.81 -19.73 -1.10
N THR A 380 18.69 -19.81 -1.84
CA THR A 380 18.38 -18.89 -2.94
C THR A 380 18.28 -17.45 -2.46
N ALA A 381 17.66 -17.20 -1.30
CA ALA A 381 17.56 -15.87 -0.73
C ALA A 381 18.93 -15.36 -0.29
N LYS A 382 19.71 -16.20 0.41
CA LYS A 382 21.08 -15.86 0.82
C LYS A 382 21.97 -15.53 -0.37
N GLU A 383 21.88 -16.29 -1.45
CA GLU A 383 22.64 -16.05 -2.69
C GLU A 383 22.17 -14.78 -3.39
N PHE A 384 20.87 -14.57 -3.51
CA PHE A 384 20.29 -13.36 -4.09
C PHE A 384 20.75 -12.10 -3.35
N GLN A 385 20.64 -12.06 -2.02
CA GLN A 385 21.02 -10.90 -1.23
C GLN A 385 22.53 -10.61 -1.29
N LYS A 386 23.39 -11.64 -1.35
CA LYS A 386 24.84 -11.46 -1.54
C LYS A 386 25.22 -10.84 -2.87
N ASN A 387 24.42 -11.09 -3.91
CA ASN A 387 24.67 -10.61 -5.27
C ASN A 387 23.81 -9.39 -5.65
N ARG A 388 22.99 -8.90 -4.71
CA ARG A 388 22.11 -7.75 -4.95
C ARG A 388 22.96 -6.50 -5.17
N ASP A 389 22.74 -5.83 -6.30
CA ASP A 389 23.43 -4.59 -6.63
C ASP A 389 22.57 -3.34 -6.37
N ASP A 390 23.20 -2.18 -6.53
CA ASP A 390 22.61 -0.87 -6.24
C ASP A 390 21.51 -0.47 -7.24
N SER A 391 21.36 -1.15 -8.38
CA SER A 391 20.30 -0.88 -9.36
C SER A 391 18.90 -1.24 -8.86
N LEU A 392 18.82 -2.02 -7.78
CA LEU A 392 17.57 -2.44 -7.11
C LEU A 392 17.25 -1.58 -5.88
N ARG A 393 17.98 -0.48 -5.66
CA ARG A 393 17.73 0.44 -4.56
C ARG A 393 16.74 1.52 -4.97
N THR A 394 15.90 1.90 -4.02
CA THR A 394 14.96 3.01 -4.15
C THR A 394 15.53 4.29 -3.57
N SER A 395 14.94 5.43 -3.89
CA SER A 395 15.35 6.75 -3.41
C SER A 395 14.14 7.67 -3.24
N ILE A 396 14.17 8.59 -2.29
CA ILE A 396 13.18 9.68 -2.24
C ILE A 396 13.61 10.70 -3.29
N THR A 397 12.74 11.00 -4.24
CA THR A 397 13.05 11.89 -5.38
C THR A 397 11.98 12.96 -5.54
N ARG A 398 12.42 14.22 -5.62
CA ARG A 398 11.57 15.37 -5.91
C ARG A 398 11.61 15.73 -7.39
N PHE A 399 10.43 15.83 -7.99
CA PHE A 399 10.21 16.32 -9.34
C PHE A 399 9.54 17.69 -9.32
N ARG A 400 9.84 18.51 -10.34
CA ARG A 400 9.13 19.74 -10.66
C ARG A 400 8.54 19.68 -12.07
N LEU A 401 7.27 20.01 -12.19
CA LEU A 401 6.52 20.13 -13.44
C LEU A 401 6.17 21.62 -13.65
N PRO A 402 6.93 22.34 -14.49
CA PRO A 402 6.84 23.78 -14.54
C PRO A 402 5.65 24.32 -15.35
N CYS A 403 5.21 25.52 -14.99
CA CYS A 403 4.22 26.34 -15.69
C CYS A 403 2.93 25.57 -16.04
N VAL A 404 2.25 24.99 -15.05
CA VAL A 404 1.01 24.23 -15.26
C VAL A 404 -0.08 25.15 -15.84
N PRO A 405 -0.67 24.82 -16.99
CA PRO A 405 -1.69 25.66 -17.63
C PRO A 405 -3.03 25.50 -16.90
N GLN A 406 -3.96 26.43 -17.11
CA GLN A 406 -5.33 26.31 -16.58
C GLN A 406 -6.30 25.67 -17.57
N THR A 407 -5.92 25.57 -18.84
CA THR A 407 -6.72 25.00 -19.93
C THR A 407 -5.92 23.95 -20.68
N PRO A 408 -6.57 23.02 -21.40
CA PRO A 408 -5.89 22.00 -22.20
C PRO A 408 -4.78 22.54 -23.09
N CYS A 409 -3.58 21.98 -22.94
CA CYS A 409 -2.40 22.31 -23.71
C CYS A 409 -1.86 21.06 -24.41
N GLY A 410 -1.81 21.08 -25.75
CA GLY A 410 -1.31 19.95 -26.54
C GLY A 410 0.22 19.82 -26.59
N ASN A 411 0.97 20.80 -26.09
CA ASN A 411 2.43 20.76 -26.10
C ASN A 411 2.96 19.95 -24.91
N VAL A 412 3.78 18.94 -25.20
CA VAL A 412 4.48 18.16 -24.18
C VAL A 412 5.58 19.02 -23.54
N LYS A 413 5.55 19.12 -22.21
CA LYS A 413 6.53 19.85 -21.39
C LYS A 413 7.55 18.88 -20.78
N LYS A 414 8.55 19.38 -20.06
CA LYS A 414 9.54 18.55 -19.37
C LYS A 414 9.38 18.61 -17.86
N ALA A 415 9.27 17.44 -17.24
CA ALA A 415 9.38 17.28 -15.79
C ALA A 415 10.87 17.15 -15.44
N THR A 416 11.34 17.85 -14.42
CA THR A 416 12.75 17.85 -14.00
C THR A 416 12.90 17.26 -12.62
N VAL A 417 13.93 16.45 -12.41
CA VAL A 417 14.34 16.02 -11.07
C VAL A 417 15.06 17.19 -10.40
N GLU A 418 14.58 17.61 -9.23
CA GLU A 418 15.25 18.62 -8.41
C GLU A 418 16.36 18.00 -7.58
N TRP A 419 16.06 16.87 -6.94
CA TRP A 419 17.01 16.09 -6.17
C TRP A 419 16.50 14.66 -5.98
N SER A 420 17.43 13.76 -5.66
CA SER A 420 17.19 12.37 -5.28
C SER A 420 18.14 12.01 -4.16
N ALA A 421 17.63 11.40 -3.10
CA ALA A 421 18.37 11.15 -1.86
C ALA A 421 18.06 9.78 -1.26
N CYS A 422 18.87 9.40 -0.26
CA CYS A 422 18.68 8.19 0.55
C CYS A 422 18.75 6.86 -0.22
N ASN A 423 19.38 6.82 -1.40
CA ASN A 423 19.51 5.57 -2.18
C ASN A 423 20.16 4.44 -1.36
N SER A 424 21.19 4.73 -0.57
CA SER A 424 21.86 3.76 0.32
C SER A 424 20.98 3.16 1.41
N LEU A 425 19.83 3.78 1.72
CA LEU A 425 18.87 3.27 2.69
C LEU A 425 17.70 2.53 2.03
N SER A 426 17.57 2.64 0.71
CA SER A 426 16.49 2.05 -0.09
C SER A 426 15.11 2.23 0.58
N PRO A 427 14.64 3.47 0.78
CA PRO A 427 13.38 3.75 1.45
C PRO A 427 12.18 3.21 0.66
N GLU A 428 11.19 2.68 1.36
CA GLU A 428 9.90 2.26 0.79
C GLU A 428 8.76 2.47 1.81
N LEU A 429 7.51 2.27 1.39
CA LEU A 429 6.30 2.47 2.19
C LEU A 429 6.30 3.84 2.91
N PRO A 430 6.42 4.94 2.16
CA PRO A 430 6.57 6.27 2.73
C PRO A 430 5.27 6.75 3.38
N THR A 431 5.41 7.46 4.49
CA THR A 431 4.33 8.18 5.16
C THR A 431 4.80 9.58 5.54
N LEU A 432 3.84 10.44 5.89
CA LEU A 432 4.06 11.81 6.33
C LEU A 432 2.93 12.24 7.26
N ASN A 433 3.03 13.42 7.85
CA ASN A 433 1.94 13.99 8.62
C ASN A 433 0.72 14.26 7.72
N PRO A 434 -0.43 13.60 7.93
CA PRO A 434 -1.59 13.70 7.03
C PRO A 434 -2.10 15.13 6.83
N ASN A 435 -1.84 16.04 7.78
CA ASN A 435 -2.16 17.46 7.66
C ASN A 435 -1.35 18.20 6.58
N LYS A 436 -0.30 17.58 6.02
CA LYS A 436 0.50 18.12 4.93
C LYS A 436 0.11 17.58 3.55
N GLY A 437 -0.89 16.71 3.47
CA GLY A 437 -1.43 16.26 2.19
C GLY A 437 -1.78 17.46 1.29
N THR A 438 -1.35 17.42 0.03
CA THR A 438 -1.53 18.49 -0.97
C THR A 438 -0.79 19.82 -0.69
N SER A 439 0.03 19.88 0.35
CA SER A 439 0.80 21.05 0.77
C SER A 439 2.29 20.73 0.89
N LYS A 440 3.14 21.77 0.91
CA LYS A 440 4.57 21.58 1.15
C LYS A 440 4.80 20.88 2.50
N HIS A 441 5.64 19.86 2.49
CA HIS A 441 6.05 19.09 3.65
C HIS A 441 7.58 19.11 3.76
N ARG A 442 8.08 18.89 4.98
CA ARG A 442 9.50 18.79 5.32
C ARG A 442 9.91 17.37 5.68
N TYR A 443 9.05 16.57 6.32
CA TYR A 443 9.43 15.27 6.84
C TYR A 443 8.73 14.12 6.13
N VAL A 444 9.51 13.10 5.79
CA VAL A 444 9.04 11.82 5.27
C VAL A 444 9.52 10.71 6.19
N TYR A 445 8.65 9.75 6.49
CA TYR A 445 9.00 8.53 7.20
C TYR A 445 8.90 7.35 6.23
N ALA A 446 9.77 6.37 6.35
CA ALA A 446 9.77 5.20 5.47
C ALA A 446 10.39 3.99 6.17
N VAL A 447 10.08 2.78 5.73
CA VAL A 447 10.91 1.62 6.07
C VAL A 447 12.18 1.64 5.23
N THR A 448 13.25 1.05 5.75
CA THR A 448 14.52 0.94 5.03
C THR A 448 14.81 -0.50 4.62
N PHE A 449 15.52 -0.62 3.51
CA PHE A 449 16.14 -1.87 3.07
C PHE A 449 17.64 -1.65 2.83
N ARG A 450 18.39 -1.55 3.94
CA ARG A 450 19.84 -1.30 3.95
C ARG A 450 20.65 -2.52 3.51
N GLY A 451 20.03 -3.70 3.53
CA GLY A 451 20.66 -4.99 3.19
C GLY A 451 21.02 -5.82 4.42
N GLU A 452 20.51 -5.46 5.60
CA GLU A 452 20.71 -6.22 6.84
C GLU A 452 19.72 -7.40 6.94
N SER A 453 18.51 -7.22 6.39
CA SER A 453 17.46 -8.24 6.30
C SER A 453 17.23 -8.68 4.84
N THR A 454 16.23 -9.51 4.58
CA THR A 454 15.77 -9.85 3.22
C THR A 454 14.66 -8.95 2.69
N LEU A 455 14.06 -8.09 3.54
CA LEU A 455 12.99 -7.16 3.14
C LEU A 455 13.10 -5.79 3.83
N THR A 456 12.74 -5.68 5.12
CA THR A 456 12.84 -4.42 5.88
C THR A 456 13.72 -4.60 7.12
N ASP A 457 14.53 -3.59 7.42
CA ASP A 457 15.51 -3.63 8.50
C ASP A 457 15.57 -2.37 9.37
N GLY A 458 14.67 -1.40 9.16
CA GLY A 458 14.62 -0.18 9.93
C GLY A 458 13.49 0.75 9.52
N ILE A 459 13.32 1.82 10.30
CA ILE A 459 12.42 2.95 10.03
C ILE A 459 13.28 4.19 9.99
N MET A 460 13.13 4.99 8.95
CA MET A 460 13.83 6.26 8.81
C MET A 460 12.88 7.45 8.89
N LYS A 461 13.43 8.57 9.36
CA LYS A 461 12.91 9.91 9.18
C LYS A 461 13.87 10.66 8.27
N PHE A 462 13.34 11.28 7.24
CA PHE A 462 14.07 12.11 6.30
C PHE A 462 13.57 13.55 6.38
N ASP A 463 14.50 14.49 6.52
CA ASP A 463 14.24 15.93 6.40
C ASP A 463 14.53 16.37 4.96
N CYS A 464 13.49 16.63 4.18
CA CYS A 464 13.57 17.02 2.77
C CYS A 464 14.24 18.38 2.54
N ASP A 465 14.36 19.22 3.57
CA ASP A 465 14.99 20.53 3.45
C ASP A 465 16.51 20.44 3.72
N THR A 466 16.91 19.70 4.76
CA THR A 466 18.34 19.56 5.16
C THR A 466 19.02 18.32 4.57
N GLN A 467 18.24 17.37 4.10
CA GLN A 467 18.64 16.01 3.71
C GLN A 467 19.23 15.15 4.85
N GLU A 468 19.01 15.56 6.10
CA GLU A 468 19.40 14.75 7.26
C GLU A 468 18.47 13.54 7.44
N VAL A 469 19.04 12.45 7.93
CA VAL A 469 18.32 11.21 8.21
C VAL A 469 18.49 10.81 9.67
N ARG A 470 17.40 10.38 10.29
CA ARG A 470 17.42 9.59 11.53
C ARG A 470 16.94 8.17 11.23
N LEU A 471 17.48 7.21 11.97
CA LEU A 471 17.21 5.79 11.77
C LEU A 471 16.89 5.12 13.11
N TRP A 472 15.76 4.43 13.15
CA TRP A 472 15.47 3.40 14.13
C TRP A 472 15.75 2.04 13.49
N ALA A 473 16.55 1.22 14.14
CA ALA A 473 16.81 -0.14 13.74
C ALA A 473 17.17 -0.99 14.96
N PHE A 474 16.71 -2.23 14.98
CA PHE A 474 17.09 -3.22 15.98
C PHE A 474 17.36 -4.55 15.26
N HIS A 475 18.46 -5.20 15.61
CA HIS A 475 18.90 -6.39 14.89
C HIS A 475 17.87 -7.52 15.01
N GLY A 476 17.55 -8.18 13.88
CA GLY A 476 16.55 -9.25 13.81
C GLY A 476 15.09 -8.77 13.87
N HIS A 477 14.84 -7.45 13.86
CA HIS A 477 13.51 -6.88 13.99
C HIS A 477 13.07 -6.16 12.71
N SER A 478 12.14 -6.75 11.97
CA SER A 478 11.67 -6.22 10.68
C SER A 478 10.38 -5.40 10.86
N PRO A 479 10.42 -4.07 10.69
CA PRO A 479 9.25 -3.21 10.80
C PRO A 479 8.41 -3.21 9.52
N GLY A 480 7.10 -3.05 9.67
CA GLY A 480 6.20 -2.64 8.59
C GLY A 480 6.12 -1.12 8.44
N GLU A 481 5.28 -0.66 7.50
CA GLU A 481 4.97 0.76 7.28
C GLU A 481 4.71 1.50 8.60
N ALA A 482 5.38 2.65 8.76
CA ALA A 482 5.32 3.46 9.97
C ALA A 482 4.24 4.55 9.82
N ILE A 483 3.08 4.34 10.43
CA ILE A 483 1.92 5.23 10.30
C ILE A 483 2.08 6.44 11.24
N PHE A 484 2.10 7.65 10.68
CA PHE A 484 2.20 8.88 11.47
C PHE A 484 0.86 9.27 12.11
N VAL A 485 0.85 9.50 13.41
CA VAL A 485 -0.30 10.02 14.16
C VAL A 485 0.07 11.38 14.75
N ALA A 486 -0.59 12.43 14.27
CA ALA A 486 -0.33 13.80 14.71
C ALA A 486 -0.73 14.00 16.18
N ASP A 487 0.11 14.73 16.93
CA ASP A 487 -0.32 15.32 18.19
C ASP A 487 -1.31 16.45 17.88
N PRO A 488 -2.57 16.40 18.35
CA PRO A 488 -3.55 17.44 18.09
C PRO A 488 -3.16 18.81 18.68
N GLU A 489 -2.32 18.82 19.73
CA GLU A 489 -1.79 20.04 20.33
C GLU A 489 -0.39 20.39 19.79
N GLY A 490 0.11 19.61 18.83
CA GLY A 490 1.40 19.81 18.16
C GLY A 490 1.41 21.07 17.29
N SER A 491 2.58 21.70 17.20
CA SER A 491 2.81 22.91 16.38
C SER A 491 3.79 22.69 15.23
N ASN A 492 4.67 21.70 15.35
CA ASN A 492 5.62 21.31 14.33
C ASN A 492 5.05 20.18 13.47
N GLU A 493 5.58 20.04 12.26
CA GLU A 493 5.14 19.01 11.31
C GLU A 493 5.36 17.58 11.82
N ASP A 494 6.40 17.38 12.63
CA ASP A 494 6.79 16.12 13.25
C ASP A 494 6.34 15.97 14.70
N ASP A 495 5.47 16.86 15.21
CA ASP A 495 4.85 16.67 16.53
C ASP A 495 3.80 15.55 16.43
N GLY A 496 4.17 14.37 16.91
CA GLY A 496 3.34 13.17 16.85
C GLY A 496 4.14 11.91 17.11
N VAL A 497 3.52 10.77 16.78
CA VAL A 497 4.15 9.44 16.90
C VAL A 497 4.08 8.65 15.60
N LEU A 498 4.94 7.65 15.49
CA LEU A 498 4.84 6.61 14.46
C LEU A 498 4.36 5.31 15.08
N LEU A 499 3.36 4.67 14.45
CA LEU A 499 2.88 3.35 14.79
C LEU A 499 3.30 2.35 13.70
N SER A 500 4.07 1.33 14.06
CA SER A 500 4.54 0.30 13.12
C SER A 500 4.40 -1.08 13.74
N VAL A 501 3.96 -2.08 12.97
CA VAL A 501 3.98 -3.47 13.44
C VAL A 501 5.34 -4.06 13.10
N VAL A 502 6.03 -4.58 14.11
CA VAL A 502 7.38 -5.13 13.97
C VAL A 502 7.36 -6.62 14.25
N LEU A 503 8.01 -7.41 13.41
CA LEU A 503 8.35 -8.80 13.71
C LEU A 503 9.70 -8.84 14.43
N ASP A 504 9.72 -9.30 15.68
CA ASP A 504 10.92 -9.82 16.32
C ASP A 504 11.15 -11.24 15.78
N GLY A 505 12.07 -11.36 14.82
CA GLY A 505 12.38 -12.63 14.17
C GLY A 505 13.05 -13.64 15.10
N ILE A 506 13.78 -13.16 16.11
CA ILE A 506 14.53 -13.98 17.06
C ILE A 506 13.57 -14.68 18.03
N CYS A 507 12.64 -13.92 18.61
CA CYS A 507 11.62 -14.48 19.50
C CYS A 507 10.44 -15.09 18.73
N GLY A 508 10.27 -14.71 17.46
CA GLY A 508 9.17 -15.16 16.62
C GLY A 508 7.80 -14.64 17.09
N LYS A 509 7.75 -13.38 17.50
CA LYS A 509 6.53 -12.67 17.92
C LYS A 509 6.53 -11.26 17.34
N SER A 510 5.35 -10.68 17.19
CA SER A 510 5.20 -9.31 16.72
C SER A 510 4.75 -8.36 17.81
N TYR A 511 4.96 -7.07 17.61
CA TYR A 511 4.45 -6.01 18.49
C TYR A 511 4.08 -4.77 17.68
N LEU A 512 3.11 -4.00 18.19
CA LEU A 512 2.86 -2.64 17.71
C LEU A 512 3.82 -1.69 18.43
N LEU A 513 4.78 -1.14 17.69
CA LEU A 513 5.77 -0.17 18.13
C LEU A 513 5.19 1.25 18.07
N CYS A 514 5.49 2.06 19.09
CA CYS A 514 5.22 3.49 19.11
C CYS A 514 6.54 4.28 19.27
N LEU A 515 6.89 5.07 18.26
CA LEU A 515 8.08 5.94 18.26
C LEU A 515 7.68 7.41 18.35
N ASP A 516 8.48 8.24 19.03
CA ASP A 516 8.41 9.70 18.88
C ASP A 516 8.85 10.07 17.45
N ALA A 517 8.00 10.78 16.71
CA ALA A 517 8.30 11.09 15.31
C ALA A 517 9.43 12.11 15.14
N ARG A 518 9.86 12.81 16.21
CA ARG A 518 10.93 13.81 16.14
C ARG A 518 12.30 13.17 16.07
N ASP A 519 12.56 12.21 16.94
CA ASP A 519 13.87 11.60 17.14
C ASP A 519 13.93 10.09 16.93
N LEU A 520 12.78 9.44 16.68
CA LEU A 520 12.60 7.99 16.55
C LEU A 520 12.93 7.19 17.82
N SER A 521 12.90 7.84 18.99
CA SER A 521 12.99 7.14 20.28
C SER A 521 11.73 6.33 20.53
N GLU A 522 11.89 5.16 21.15
CA GLU A 522 10.75 4.31 21.49
C GLU A 522 10.03 4.84 22.72
N LEU A 523 8.72 5.09 22.56
CA LEU A 523 7.84 5.51 23.65
C LEU A 523 7.19 4.31 24.32
N GLY A 524 6.83 3.28 23.55
CA GLY A 524 6.26 2.04 24.07
C GLY A 524 5.89 1.05 22.97
N ARG A 525 5.38 -0.11 23.39
CA ARG A 525 4.89 -1.15 22.47
C ARG A 525 3.80 -2.01 23.10
N ALA A 526 2.95 -2.58 22.25
CA ALA A 526 1.95 -3.59 22.61
C ALA A 526 2.30 -4.95 21.99
N ASN A 527 2.52 -5.97 22.82
CA ASN A 527 3.05 -7.26 22.39
C ASN A 527 1.93 -8.21 21.96
N VAL A 528 2.06 -8.80 20.77
CA VAL A 528 1.15 -9.80 20.23
C VAL A 528 1.69 -11.20 20.57
N ASP A 529 0.82 -12.11 20.99
CA ASP A 529 1.20 -13.49 21.32
C ASP A 529 1.41 -14.41 20.11
N GLY A 530 1.71 -13.82 18.96
CA GLY A 530 1.97 -14.51 17.71
C GLY A 530 2.65 -13.60 16.71
N VAL A 531 2.75 -14.08 15.48
CA VAL A 531 3.37 -13.34 14.37
C VAL A 531 2.28 -12.63 13.58
N VAL A 532 2.49 -11.34 13.35
CA VAL A 532 1.77 -10.58 12.34
C VAL A 532 2.59 -10.67 11.05
N GLY A 533 1.94 -11.09 9.96
CA GLY A 533 2.61 -11.23 8.67
C GLY A 533 3.17 -9.91 8.15
N PHE A 534 4.15 -10.00 7.25
CA PHE A 534 4.63 -8.86 6.48
C PHE A 534 3.52 -8.41 5.52
N GLY A 535 2.66 -7.55 6.03
CA GLY A 535 1.63 -6.85 5.27
C GLY A 535 2.19 -5.62 4.55
N PHE A 536 1.33 -4.96 3.77
CA PHE A 536 1.71 -3.80 2.96
C PHE A 536 1.34 -2.50 3.66
N HIS A 537 0.03 -2.22 3.74
CA HIS A 537 -0.47 -0.89 4.11
C HIS A 537 -1.49 -0.94 5.24
N GLY A 538 -1.73 0.23 5.81
CA GLY A 538 -2.65 0.41 6.90
C GLY A 538 -3.12 1.83 7.06
N GLN A 539 -4.04 2.01 8.00
CA GLN A 539 -4.60 3.30 8.34
C GLN A 539 -4.73 3.39 9.86
N HIS A 540 -4.46 4.57 10.42
CA HIS A 540 -4.87 4.95 11.77
C HIS A 540 -6.12 5.82 11.66
N VAL A 541 -7.11 5.54 12.49
CA VAL A 541 -8.31 6.34 12.64
C VAL A 541 -8.34 6.87 14.07
N PRO A 542 -8.20 8.18 14.29
CA PRO A 542 -8.10 8.75 15.64
C PRO A 542 -9.39 8.56 16.44
N ALA A 543 -9.28 8.37 17.75
CA ALA A 543 -10.43 8.23 18.64
C ALA A 543 -11.26 9.51 18.78
N ASP A 544 -10.60 10.67 18.71
CA ASP A 544 -11.21 11.98 18.88
C ASP A 544 -10.58 12.99 17.93
N GLY A 545 -11.37 13.50 16.97
CA GLY A 545 -10.92 14.52 16.02
C GLY A 545 -9.72 14.12 15.14
N GLY A 546 -9.37 14.94 14.16
CA GLY A 546 -8.21 14.70 13.30
C GLY A 546 -8.50 13.91 12.02
N ILE A 547 -7.49 13.86 11.16
CA ILE A 547 -7.55 13.26 9.82
C ILE A 547 -7.00 11.83 9.94
N PRO A 548 -7.77 10.79 9.54
CA PRO A 548 -7.28 9.40 9.45
C PRO A 548 -6.03 9.33 8.56
N THR A 549 -5.25 8.26 8.57
CA THR A 549 -4.08 8.11 7.67
C THR A 549 -4.38 7.18 6.47
N GLY A 550 -3.45 7.12 5.50
CA GLY A 550 -3.35 6.04 4.51
C GLY A 550 -4.22 6.11 3.25
N ASP A 551 -4.83 7.25 2.94
CA ASP A 551 -5.44 7.53 1.63
C ASP A 551 -4.93 8.87 1.01
N TYR A 552 -3.80 9.45 1.43
CA TYR A 552 -3.40 10.84 1.09
C TYR A 552 -2.20 10.98 0.19
#